data_AF-A0A4V1G0B7-F1
#
_entry.id   AF-A0A4V1G0B7-F1
#
_cell.length_a   1.000
_cell.length_b   1.000
_cell.length_c   1.000
_cell.angle_alpha   90.00
_cell.angle_beta   90.00
_cell.angle_gamma   90.00
#
_symmetry.space_group_name_H-M   'P 1'
#
loop_
_entity.id
_entity.type
_entity.pdbx_description
1 polymer ?
#
loop_
_entity_poly.entity_id
_entity_poly.type
_entity_poly.pdbx_seq_one_letter_code
_entity_poly.pdbx_strand_id
1 'polypeptide(L)'
;MNGKNLEVEVTGESSTAFINLVDPNGELFDQARLEEDDTEASFEILGRYEDDLPTGEYELIALESLESDDPIDSTTISLDAECRITDVLWAAENPDMDWDKNSPVWDEYAAVVIENKGTIPSLLTELKWDGAPVARLQSKDAQSYYHEVRLPPGETTVYSADSVYGTEGAVHSLNCGELGTEPMTVTAITQVGPDPSYTQQIEYSDESCELAIVESGPGESTAAGGEN
;
A
#
# COMPACT_ATOMS: atom_id res chain seq x y z
N MET A 1 13.30 -12.88 -5.28
CA MET A 1 12.74 -11.51 -5.23
C MET A 1 13.28 -10.77 -4.01
N ASN A 2 14.21 -9.83 -4.19
CA ASN A 2 14.71 -8.95 -3.13
C ASN A 2 13.74 -7.78 -2.75
N GLY A 3 12.44 -7.93 -3.04
CA GLY A 3 11.38 -7.02 -2.58
C GLY A 3 11.33 -5.63 -3.25
N LYS A 4 12.18 -5.39 -4.25
CA LYS A 4 12.18 -4.19 -5.12
C LYS A 4 12.31 -4.56 -6.61
N ASN A 5 12.99 -5.67 -6.89
CA ASN A 5 13.26 -6.14 -8.23
C ASN A 5 12.49 -7.43 -8.52
N LEU A 6 12.06 -7.57 -9.78
CA LEU A 6 11.67 -8.83 -10.39
C LEU A 6 12.93 -9.55 -10.86
N GLU A 7 13.18 -10.74 -10.33
CA GLU A 7 14.29 -11.61 -10.71
C GLU A 7 13.75 -12.68 -11.66
N VAL A 8 14.36 -12.81 -12.83
CA VAL A 8 13.97 -13.74 -13.89
C VAL A 8 15.14 -14.67 -14.17
N GLU A 9 14.94 -15.95 -13.93
CA GLU A 9 15.94 -16.98 -14.25
C GLU A 9 15.75 -17.50 -15.68
N VAL A 10 16.83 -17.53 -16.44
CA VAL A 10 16.89 -18.14 -17.76
C VAL A 10 17.40 -19.57 -17.60
N THR A 11 16.52 -20.54 -17.88
CA THR A 11 16.85 -21.95 -17.77
C THR A 11 17.15 -22.56 -19.14
N GLY A 12 18.32 -23.20 -19.29
CA GLY A 12 18.73 -23.90 -20.52
C GLY A 12 20.06 -23.37 -21.08
N GLU A 13 20.66 -24.10 -22.03
CA GLU A 13 21.75 -23.55 -22.84
C GLU A 13 21.14 -22.61 -23.88
N SER A 14 20.88 -21.36 -23.51
CA SER A 14 20.33 -20.36 -24.42
C SER A 14 21.42 -19.39 -24.89
N SER A 15 21.40 -19.02 -26.17
CA SER A 15 22.19 -17.90 -26.71
C SER A 15 21.59 -16.53 -26.30
N THR A 16 20.78 -16.51 -25.23
CA THR A 16 20.10 -15.31 -24.76
C THR A 16 21.11 -14.30 -24.25
N ALA A 17 21.16 -13.14 -24.88
CA ALA A 17 21.98 -12.02 -24.42
C ALA A 17 21.11 -10.91 -23.81
N PHE A 18 19.81 -10.87 -24.12
CA PHE A 18 18.90 -9.85 -23.63
C PHE A 18 17.54 -10.44 -23.27
N ILE A 19 16.91 -9.83 -22.25
CA ILE A 19 15.51 -10.06 -21.91
C ILE A 19 14.80 -8.71 -21.93
N ASN A 20 13.77 -8.62 -22.76
CA ASN A 20 12.85 -7.50 -22.77
C ASN A 20 11.67 -7.82 -21.84
N LEU A 21 11.32 -6.87 -20.99
CA LEU A 21 10.08 -6.87 -20.23
C LEU A 21 9.13 -5.92 -20.94
N VAL A 22 8.04 -6.44 -21.49
CA VAL A 22 7.03 -5.69 -22.26
C VAL A 22 5.79 -5.54 -21.39
N ASP A 23 5.28 -4.32 -21.29
CA ASP A 23 4.13 -3.97 -20.46
C ASP A 23 2.80 -4.50 -21.03
N PRO A 24 1.70 -4.42 -20.27
CA PRO A 24 0.38 -4.84 -20.74
C PRO A 24 -0.15 -4.07 -21.96
N ASN A 25 0.43 -2.91 -22.29
CA ASN A 25 0.09 -2.12 -23.48
C ASN A 25 0.89 -2.53 -24.72
N GLY A 26 1.85 -3.45 -24.57
CA GLY A 26 2.74 -3.92 -25.63
C GLY A 26 3.97 -3.01 -25.83
N GLU A 27 4.25 -2.11 -24.90
CA GLU A 27 5.42 -1.23 -24.93
C GLU A 27 6.60 -1.85 -24.15
N LEU A 28 7.83 -1.62 -24.61
CA LEU A 28 9.01 -2.06 -23.89
C LEU A 28 9.11 -1.30 -22.55
N PHE A 29 8.87 -2.00 -21.45
CA PHE A 29 8.93 -1.45 -20.10
C PHE A 29 10.37 -1.33 -19.59
N ASP A 30 11.14 -2.40 -19.77
CA ASP A 30 12.53 -2.46 -19.35
C ASP A 30 13.31 -3.52 -20.12
N GLN A 31 14.64 -3.43 -20.06
CA GLN A 31 15.53 -4.36 -20.74
C GLN A 31 16.72 -4.72 -19.86
N ALA A 32 16.96 -6.02 -19.74
CA ALA A 32 18.12 -6.55 -19.07
C ALA A 32 19.08 -7.18 -20.10
N ARG A 33 20.37 -6.93 -19.93
CA ARG A 33 21.45 -7.63 -20.64
C ARG A 33 22.01 -8.70 -19.72
N LEU A 34 22.20 -9.90 -20.23
CA LEU A 34 22.93 -10.98 -19.57
C LEU A 34 24.40 -10.90 -19.99
N GLU A 35 25.34 -10.98 -19.03
CA GLU A 35 26.74 -11.20 -19.36
C GLU A 35 27.00 -12.67 -19.73
N GLU A 36 28.19 -12.97 -20.25
CA GLU A 36 28.58 -14.37 -20.48
C GLU A 36 28.51 -15.14 -19.15
N ASP A 37 27.82 -16.28 -19.16
CA ASP A 37 27.55 -17.16 -18.01
C ASP A 37 26.48 -16.67 -17.00
N ASP A 38 25.83 -15.52 -17.22
CA ASP A 38 24.69 -15.09 -16.39
C ASP A 38 23.41 -15.85 -16.74
N THR A 39 22.69 -16.30 -15.72
CA THR A 39 21.39 -16.96 -15.87
C THR A 39 20.25 -16.18 -15.20
N GLU A 40 20.51 -14.99 -14.67
CA GLU A 40 19.50 -14.19 -13.96
C GLU A 40 19.47 -12.75 -14.49
N ALA A 41 18.28 -12.29 -14.84
CA ALA A 41 17.98 -10.89 -15.13
C ALA A 41 17.21 -10.27 -13.96
N SER A 42 17.47 -8.99 -13.69
CA SER A 42 16.78 -8.24 -12.63
C SER A 42 16.17 -6.97 -13.22
N PHE A 43 14.87 -6.78 -13.00
CA PHE A 43 14.12 -5.58 -13.40
C PHE A 43 13.63 -4.82 -12.17
N GLU A 44 13.80 -3.50 -12.14
CA GLU A 44 13.30 -2.68 -11.03
C GLU A 44 11.80 -2.43 -11.19
N ILE A 45 10.99 -2.99 -10.28
CA ILE A 45 9.51 -2.92 -10.34
C ILE A 45 8.90 -2.07 -9.21
N LEU A 46 9.68 -1.66 -8.22
CA LEU A 46 9.25 -0.75 -7.17
C LEU A 46 10.25 0.38 -6.97
N GLY A 47 9.77 1.56 -6.60
CA GLY A 47 10.64 2.72 -6.37
C GLY A 47 11.28 3.29 -7.64
N ARG A 48 10.85 2.85 -8.84
CA ARG A 48 10.88 3.69 -10.05
C ARG A 48 10.00 4.94 -9.79
N TYR A 49 10.09 5.98 -10.61
CA TYR A 49 9.35 7.22 -10.39
C TYR A 49 7.85 6.97 -10.08
N GLU A 50 7.25 7.83 -9.25
CA GLU A 50 5.84 7.74 -8.87
C GLU A 50 4.99 7.61 -10.15
N ASP A 51 4.11 6.60 -10.22
CA ASP A 51 3.16 6.28 -11.32
C ASP A 51 3.59 5.33 -12.47
N ASP A 52 4.80 4.76 -12.49
CA ASP A 52 5.32 4.12 -13.73
C ASP A 52 5.09 2.61 -13.91
N LEU A 53 4.50 1.84 -12.98
CA LEU A 53 4.29 0.40 -13.20
C LEU A 53 2.79 0.05 -13.41
N PRO A 54 2.34 -0.13 -14.67
CA PRO A 54 1.02 -0.72 -14.94
C PRO A 54 0.88 -2.10 -14.31
N THR A 55 -0.25 -2.37 -13.65
CA THR A 55 -0.57 -3.72 -13.18
C THR A 55 -1.14 -4.56 -14.33
N GLY A 56 -0.79 -5.85 -14.38
CA GLY A 56 -1.36 -6.80 -15.34
C GLY A 56 -0.35 -7.82 -15.88
N GLU A 57 -0.66 -8.38 -17.04
CA GLU A 57 0.18 -9.37 -17.73
C GLU A 57 1.30 -8.69 -18.51
N TYR A 58 2.54 -9.01 -18.16
CA TYR A 58 3.74 -8.62 -18.88
C TYR A 58 4.25 -9.78 -19.73
N GLU A 59 4.90 -9.46 -20.85
CA GLU A 59 5.61 -10.44 -21.67
C GLU A 59 7.12 -10.32 -21.44
N LEU A 60 7.76 -11.45 -21.15
CA LEU A 60 9.20 -11.61 -21.09
C LEU A 60 9.66 -12.20 -22.42
N ILE A 61 10.51 -11.47 -23.14
CA ILE A 61 10.99 -11.88 -24.47
C ILE A 61 12.50 -12.05 -24.43
N ALA A 62 12.97 -13.27 -24.70
CA ALA A 62 14.38 -13.61 -24.77
C ALA A 62 14.94 -13.38 -26.17
N LEU A 63 16.03 -12.63 -26.29
CA LEU A 63 16.65 -12.24 -27.56
C LEU A 63 18.13 -12.65 -27.61
N GLU A 64 18.59 -13.05 -28.80
CA GLU A 64 20.02 -13.33 -29.06
C GLU A 64 20.84 -12.03 -29.13
N SER A 65 20.24 -10.94 -29.60
CA SER A 65 20.86 -9.61 -29.67
C SER A 65 19.80 -8.51 -29.75
N LEU A 66 20.18 -7.26 -29.51
CA LEU A 66 19.28 -6.09 -29.55
C LEU A 66 18.61 -5.85 -30.90
N GLU A 67 19.24 -6.27 -32.00
CA GLU A 67 18.74 -6.08 -33.36
C GLU A 67 17.97 -7.29 -33.87
N SER A 68 17.74 -8.29 -33.02
CA SER A 68 17.00 -9.50 -33.40
C SER A 68 15.50 -9.21 -33.44
N ASP A 69 14.90 -9.37 -34.61
CA ASP A 69 13.44 -9.28 -34.80
C ASP A 69 12.72 -10.58 -34.41
N ASP A 70 13.45 -11.70 -34.31
CA ASP A 70 12.90 -13.03 -34.00
C ASP A 70 13.27 -13.43 -32.56
N PRO A 71 12.29 -13.58 -31.64
CA PRO A 71 12.58 -14.00 -30.29
C PRO A 71 13.03 -15.45 -30.21
N ILE A 72 13.98 -15.73 -29.32
CA ILE A 72 14.39 -17.11 -28.98
C ILE A 72 13.23 -17.82 -28.31
N ASP A 73 12.61 -17.14 -27.35
CA ASP A 73 11.46 -17.63 -26.57
C ASP A 73 10.70 -16.45 -25.96
N SER A 74 9.46 -16.68 -25.56
CA SER A 74 8.71 -15.73 -24.74
C SER A 74 7.79 -16.41 -23.73
N THR A 75 7.53 -15.72 -22.62
CA THR A 75 6.61 -16.17 -21.58
C THR A 75 5.89 -14.98 -20.96
N THR A 76 4.79 -15.22 -20.24
CA THR A 76 4.04 -14.16 -19.57
C THR A 76 4.13 -14.27 -18.07
N ILE A 77 4.03 -13.12 -17.39
CA ILE A 77 3.99 -13.01 -15.94
C ILE A 77 2.98 -11.94 -15.52
N SER A 78 2.12 -12.23 -14.54
CA SER A 78 1.27 -11.22 -13.91
C SER A 78 2.06 -10.46 -12.86
N LEU A 79 2.08 -9.13 -12.98
CA LEU A 79 2.61 -8.19 -12.01
C LEU A 79 1.45 -7.36 -11.46
N ASP A 80 0.92 -7.80 -10.32
CA ASP A 80 -0.20 -7.13 -9.65
C ASP A 80 0.14 -6.89 -8.18
N ALA A 81 -0.23 -5.72 -7.66
CA ALA A 81 -0.25 -5.43 -6.23
C ALA A 81 -1.69 -5.12 -5.83
N GLU A 82 -2.35 -6.08 -5.19
CA GLU A 82 -3.74 -5.96 -4.79
C GLU A 82 -3.83 -5.80 -3.27
N CYS A 83 -3.59 -4.58 -2.80
CA CYS A 83 -3.65 -4.26 -1.39
C CYS A 83 -5.09 -4.05 -0.92
N ARG A 84 -5.40 -4.50 0.30
CA ARG A 84 -6.67 -4.27 0.98
C ARG A 84 -6.42 -4.01 2.45
N ILE A 85 -7.07 -2.99 3.02
CA ILE A 85 -7.07 -2.81 4.47
C ILE A 85 -8.08 -3.81 5.04
N THR A 86 -7.58 -4.76 5.84
CA THR A 86 -8.40 -5.82 6.43
C THR A 86 -8.89 -5.44 7.82
N ASP A 87 -8.13 -4.60 8.54
CA ASP A 87 -8.48 -4.19 9.89
C ASP A 87 -7.80 -2.87 10.30
N VAL A 88 -8.37 -2.22 11.31
CA VAL A 88 -7.78 -1.05 11.98
C VAL A 88 -7.82 -1.29 13.50
N LEU A 89 -6.64 -1.36 14.09
CA LEU A 89 -6.42 -1.68 15.50
C LEU A 89 -6.01 -0.43 16.26
N TRP A 90 -6.67 -0.19 17.40
CA TRP A 90 -6.45 1.00 18.22
C TRP A 90 -5.56 0.67 19.41
N ALA A 91 -4.60 1.54 19.72
CA ALA A 91 -3.62 1.28 20.76
C ALA A 91 -4.24 1.11 22.14
N ALA A 92 -5.27 1.88 22.47
CA ALA A 92 -5.98 1.78 23.74
C ALA A 92 -6.66 0.41 23.94
N GLU A 93 -7.18 -0.19 22.87
CA GLU A 93 -7.87 -1.49 22.89
C GLU A 93 -6.91 -2.67 22.73
N ASN A 94 -5.76 -2.44 22.11
CA ASN A 94 -4.74 -3.45 21.82
C ASN A 94 -3.39 -3.11 22.48
N PRO A 95 -3.33 -2.90 23.81
CA PRO A 95 -2.13 -2.36 24.47
C PRO A 95 -0.92 -3.30 24.42
N ASP A 96 -1.13 -4.57 24.11
CA ASP A 96 -0.06 -5.59 24.06
C ASP A 96 0.74 -5.57 22.74
N MET A 97 0.33 -4.79 21.73
CA MET A 97 1.10 -4.64 20.48
C MET A 97 2.35 -3.76 20.66
N ASP A 98 3.19 -3.72 19.62
CA ASP A 98 4.52 -3.08 19.61
C ASP A 98 4.46 -1.55 19.39
N TRP A 99 3.59 -0.87 20.14
CA TRP A 99 3.49 0.59 20.13
C TRP A 99 4.77 1.26 20.67
N ASP A 100 5.06 2.50 20.25
CA ASP A 100 6.11 3.32 20.89
C ASP A 100 5.63 3.86 22.25
N LYS A 101 5.68 2.99 23.26
CA LYS A 101 5.28 3.29 24.65
C LYS A 101 6.17 4.31 25.35
N ASN A 102 7.21 4.84 24.70
CA ASN A 102 7.97 5.97 25.21
C ASN A 102 7.27 7.31 24.93
N SER A 103 6.37 7.34 23.93
CA SER A 103 5.50 8.47 23.68
C SER A 103 4.44 8.57 24.79
N PRO A 104 4.19 9.76 25.36
CA PRO A 104 3.14 9.93 26.37
C PRO A 104 1.72 9.78 25.81
N VAL A 105 1.57 9.76 24.48
CA VAL A 105 0.28 9.66 23.75
C VAL A 105 0.22 8.38 22.90
N TRP A 106 1.00 7.36 23.26
CA TRP A 106 1.07 6.11 22.49
C TRP A 106 -0.29 5.40 22.39
N ASP A 107 -1.14 5.61 23.39
CA ASP A 107 -2.50 5.11 23.48
C ASP A 107 -3.49 5.91 22.63
N GLU A 108 -3.02 6.85 21.81
CA GLU A 108 -3.76 7.60 20.78
C GLU A 108 -3.41 7.14 19.35
N TYR A 109 -2.58 6.11 19.23
CA TYR A 109 -2.10 5.57 17.94
C TYR A 109 -3.02 4.50 17.37
N ALA A 110 -2.92 4.31 16.06
CA ALA A 110 -3.62 3.25 15.35
C ALA A 110 -2.64 2.38 14.58
N ALA A 111 -3.01 1.15 14.30
CA ALA A 111 -2.34 0.28 13.36
C ALA A 111 -3.32 -0.16 12.28
N VAL A 112 -2.87 -0.16 11.04
CA VAL A 112 -3.65 -0.59 9.87
C VAL A 112 -3.10 -1.93 9.42
N VAL A 113 -3.95 -2.94 9.33
CA VAL A 113 -3.58 -4.24 8.78
C VAL A 113 -3.90 -4.22 7.29
N ILE A 114 -2.87 -4.41 6.47
CA ILE A 114 -2.95 -4.37 5.01
C ILE A 114 -2.56 -5.74 4.46
N GLU A 115 -3.46 -6.38 3.71
CA GLU A 115 -3.21 -7.63 3.01
C GLU A 115 -2.97 -7.33 1.53
N ASN A 116 -1.80 -7.71 0.98
CA ASN A 116 -1.53 -7.69 -0.45
C ASN A 116 -1.74 -9.09 -1.03
N LYS A 117 -2.75 -9.25 -1.89
CA LYS A 117 -3.08 -10.52 -2.59
C LYS A 117 -2.39 -10.65 -3.95
N GLY A 118 -1.64 -9.64 -4.34
CA GLY A 118 -0.92 -9.60 -5.61
C GLY A 118 0.31 -10.49 -5.64
N THR A 119 0.96 -10.50 -6.81
CA THR A 119 2.20 -11.25 -7.08
C THR A 119 3.45 -10.45 -6.75
N ILE A 120 3.34 -9.12 -6.70
CA ILE A 120 4.44 -8.21 -6.42
C ILE A 120 4.16 -7.33 -5.19
N PRO A 121 5.22 -6.85 -4.51
CA PRO A 121 5.08 -5.86 -3.45
C PRO A 121 4.52 -4.53 -3.97
N SER A 122 3.95 -3.73 -3.06
CA SER A 122 3.73 -2.28 -3.25
C SER A 122 4.53 -1.47 -2.22
N LEU A 123 4.56 -0.15 -2.37
CA LEU A 123 5.13 0.79 -1.39
C LEU A 123 4.01 1.66 -0.83
N LEU A 124 3.79 1.59 0.48
CA LEU A 124 2.94 2.52 1.21
C LEU A 124 3.69 3.82 1.44
N THR A 125 3.18 4.91 0.89
CA THR A 125 3.77 6.25 1.01
C THR A 125 3.04 7.11 2.03
N GLU A 126 1.76 6.83 2.28
CA GLU A 126 0.94 7.64 3.19
C GLU A 126 -0.25 6.84 3.77
N LEU A 127 -0.59 7.11 5.02
CA LEU A 127 -1.88 6.79 5.61
C LEU A 127 -2.66 8.10 5.78
N LYS A 128 -3.75 8.23 5.04
CA LYS A 128 -4.65 9.39 5.07
C LYS A 128 -5.91 9.04 5.86
N TRP A 129 -6.18 9.82 6.90
CA TRP A 129 -7.26 9.61 7.85
C TRP A 129 -8.30 10.72 7.70
N ASP A 130 -9.32 10.47 6.89
CA ASP A 130 -10.45 11.37 6.67
C ASP A 130 -11.45 11.27 7.84
N GLY A 131 -11.90 12.42 8.34
CA GLY A 131 -12.85 12.49 9.45
C GLY A 131 -12.26 12.19 10.83
N ALA A 132 -10.94 11.97 10.93
CA ALA A 132 -10.28 11.70 12.21
C ALA A 132 -10.38 12.90 13.19
N PRO A 133 -10.52 12.65 14.50
CA PRO A 133 -10.64 13.70 15.52
C PRO A 133 -9.49 14.73 15.45
N VAL A 134 -8.25 14.26 15.26
CA VAL A 134 -7.07 15.13 15.15
C VAL A 134 -7.14 16.07 13.94
N ALA A 135 -7.73 15.63 12.82
CA ALA A 135 -7.92 16.46 11.63
C ALA A 135 -8.90 17.59 11.94
N ARG A 136 -10.01 17.26 12.61
CA ARG A 136 -11.05 18.23 12.99
C ARG A 136 -10.52 19.30 13.95
N LEU A 137 -9.70 18.91 14.92
CA LEU A 137 -9.02 19.85 15.82
C LEU A 137 -8.17 20.88 15.07
N GLN A 138 -7.57 20.46 13.97
CA GLN A 138 -6.76 21.31 13.10
C GLN A 138 -7.60 22.06 12.04
N SER A 139 -8.93 21.95 12.09
CA SER A 139 -9.85 22.47 11.06
C SER A 139 -9.51 21.96 9.65
N LYS A 140 -9.11 20.69 9.56
CA LYS A 140 -8.84 19.96 8.31
C LYS A 140 -9.86 18.85 8.12
N ASP A 141 -10.04 18.43 6.86
CA ASP A 141 -10.90 17.29 6.51
C ASP A 141 -10.21 15.95 6.78
N ALA A 142 -8.87 15.92 6.68
CA ALA A 142 -8.06 14.73 6.87
C ALA A 142 -6.73 15.02 7.56
N GLN A 143 -6.19 13.99 8.19
CA GLN A 143 -4.84 13.97 8.73
C GLN A 143 -4.02 12.92 7.98
N SER A 144 -2.80 13.29 7.62
CA SER A 144 -1.93 12.49 6.78
C SER A 144 -0.63 12.17 7.50
N TYR A 145 -0.20 10.92 7.41
CA TYR A 145 1.10 10.49 7.92
C TYR A 145 1.89 9.84 6.80
N TYR A 146 3.11 10.34 6.60
CA TYR A 146 4.04 9.76 5.65
C TYR A 146 4.56 8.41 6.14
N HIS A 147 4.67 7.47 5.21
CA HIS A 147 5.23 6.14 5.42
C HIS A 147 6.23 5.80 4.31
N GLU A 148 7.16 4.90 4.61
CA GLU A 148 8.01 4.27 3.61
C GLU A 148 8.04 2.76 3.91
N VAL A 149 6.86 2.14 3.83
CA VAL A 149 6.66 0.74 4.24
C VAL A 149 6.37 -0.11 3.03
N ARG A 150 7.11 -1.21 2.87
CA ARG A 150 6.85 -2.18 1.81
C ARG A 150 5.66 -3.06 2.18
N LEU A 151 4.80 -3.32 1.21
CA LEU A 151 3.65 -4.20 1.31
C LEU A 151 3.90 -5.44 0.44
N PRO A 152 4.72 -6.41 0.88
CA PRO A 152 4.91 -7.67 0.16
C PRO A 152 3.61 -8.47 0.10
N PRO A 153 3.50 -9.46 -0.82
CA PRO A 153 2.39 -10.41 -0.80
C PRO A 153 2.21 -11.03 0.61
N GLY A 154 0.96 -11.01 1.09
CA GLY A 154 0.60 -11.35 2.47
C GLY A 154 0.21 -10.14 3.33
N GLU A 155 0.15 -10.35 4.64
CA GLU A 155 -0.26 -9.33 5.60
C GLU A 155 0.92 -8.49 6.11
N THR A 156 0.68 -7.18 6.24
CA THR A 156 1.59 -6.22 6.84
C THR A 156 0.81 -5.34 7.81
N THR A 157 1.31 -5.20 9.05
CA THR A 157 0.76 -4.26 10.04
C THR A 157 1.56 -2.96 10.01
N VAL A 158 0.89 -1.84 9.77
CA VAL A 158 1.50 -0.52 9.71
C VAL A 158 0.98 0.36 10.84
N TYR A 159 1.89 0.85 11.67
CA TYR A 159 1.57 1.74 12.80
C TYR A 159 1.53 3.20 12.34
N SER A 160 0.57 3.98 12.83
CA SER A 160 0.51 5.42 12.59
C SER A 160 1.76 6.11 13.13
N ALA A 161 2.22 7.15 12.43
CA ALA A 161 3.39 7.90 12.86
C ALA A 161 3.11 8.81 14.07
N ASP A 162 1.84 9.16 14.31
CA ASP A 162 1.41 10.00 15.42
C ASP A 162 -0.06 9.71 15.79
N SER A 163 -0.59 10.50 16.74
CA SER A 163 -1.94 10.46 17.29
C SER A 163 -3.01 10.57 16.19
N VAL A 164 -3.74 9.50 15.93
CA VAL A 164 -4.89 9.50 15.00
C VAL A 164 -6.13 10.03 15.72
N TYR A 165 -6.24 9.72 17.01
CA TYR A 165 -7.27 10.21 17.91
C TYR A 165 -6.65 10.94 19.10
N GLY A 166 -7.45 11.41 20.05
CA GLY A 166 -6.95 12.21 21.16
C GLY A 166 -7.14 13.71 20.98
N THR A 167 -7.54 14.38 22.07
CA THR A 167 -7.85 15.81 22.06
C THR A 167 -7.15 16.60 23.17
N GLU A 168 -6.36 15.93 24.00
CA GLU A 168 -5.65 16.57 25.10
C GLU A 168 -4.52 17.47 24.57
N GLY A 169 -4.53 18.75 24.98
CA GLY A 169 -3.50 19.72 24.60
C GLY A 169 -3.72 20.45 23.27
N ALA A 170 -4.85 20.23 22.60
CA ALA A 170 -5.18 20.96 21.37
C ALA A 170 -5.48 22.45 21.64
N VAL A 171 -5.08 23.33 20.71
CA VAL A 171 -5.36 24.78 20.75
C VAL A 171 -6.87 25.06 20.65
N HIS A 172 -7.62 24.10 20.12
CA HIS A 172 -9.08 24.14 19.94
C HIS A 172 -9.72 22.99 20.70
N SER A 173 -10.87 23.24 21.32
CA SER A 173 -11.68 22.19 21.95
C SER A 173 -12.68 21.63 20.94
N LEU A 174 -12.71 20.31 20.78
CA LEU A 174 -13.76 19.62 20.01
C LEU A 174 -14.97 19.41 20.92
N ASN A 175 -16.18 19.84 20.51
CA ASN A 175 -17.40 19.58 21.29
C ASN A 175 -17.97 18.21 20.91
N CYS A 176 -17.36 17.17 21.49
CA CYS A 176 -17.62 15.77 21.15
C CYS A 176 -19.06 15.32 21.39
N GLY A 177 -19.74 15.87 22.40
CA GLY A 177 -21.17 15.59 22.63
C GLY A 177 -22.12 16.09 21.55
N GLU A 178 -21.67 16.97 20.63
CA GLU A 178 -22.46 17.41 19.46
C GLU A 178 -22.16 16.60 18.19
N LEU A 179 -21.08 15.81 18.17
CA LEU A 179 -20.62 15.07 16.99
C LEU A 179 -21.30 13.71 16.84
N GLY A 180 -21.76 13.09 17.93
CA GLY A 180 -22.47 11.80 17.88
C GLY A 180 -21.63 10.67 17.25
N THR A 181 -22.20 9.97 16.26
CA THR A 181 -21.52 8.93 15.49
C THR A 181 -21.20 9.44 14.09
N GLU A 182 -19.93 9.41 13.70
CA GLU A 182 -19.47 9.86 12.38
C GLU A 182 -18.59 8.79 11.72
N PRO A 183 -18.58 8.70 10.38
CA PRO A 183 -17.64 7.83 9.68
C PRO A 183 -16.23 8.42 9.74
N MET A 184 -15.26 7.53 9.92
CA MET A 184 -13.85 7.80 9.73
C MET A 184 -13.30 6.80 8.72
N THR A 185 -12.56 7.32 7.74
CA THR A 185 -12.00 6.53 6.65
C THR A 185 -10.49 6.63 6.67
N VAL A 186 -9.80 5.49 6.71
CA VAL A 186 -8.37 5.43 6.41
C VAL A 186 -8.17 5.00 4.97
N THR A 187 -7.30 5.68 4.25
CA THR A 187 -6.84 5.32 2.90
C THR A 187 -5.34 5.12 2.94
N ALA A 188 -4.87 3.99 2.44
CA ALA A 188 -3.44 3.71 2.28
C ALA A 188 -3.03 4.12 0.87
N ILE A 189 -2.16 5.12 0.74
CA ILE A 189 -1.68 5.59 -0.55
C ILE A 189 -0.52 4.70 -0.97
N THR A 190 -0.69 4.02 -2.09
CA THR A 190 0.23 2.99 -2.57
C THR A 190 0.84 3.37 -3.91
N GLN A 191 2.11 3.04 -4.10
CA GLN A 191 2.80 3.34 -5.35
C GLN A 191 2.32 2.47 -6.52
N VAL A 192 2.02 1.20 -6.24
CA VAL A 192 1.58 0.22 -7.25
C VAL A 192 0.25 -0.38 -6.81
N GLY A 193 -0.69 -0.44 -7.75
CA GLY A 193 -2.05 -0.88 -7.49
C GLY A 193 -2.95 0.26 -7.00
N PRO A 194 -4.25 -0.03 -6.79
CA PRO A 194 -5.20 0.94 -6.27
C PRO A 194 -4.99 1.19 -4.78
N ASP A 195 -5.25 2.42 -4.33
CA ASP A 195 -5.24 2.78 -2.92
C ASP A 195 -6.40 2.11 -2.16
N PRO A 196 -6.14 1.18 -1.21
CA PRO A 196 -7.20 0.60 -0.42
C PRO A 196 -7.69 1.58 0.64
N SER A 197 -8.98 1.50 0.96
CA SER A 197 -9.60 2.26 2.04
C SER A 197 -10.45 1.38 2.95
N TYR A 198 -10.58 1.81 4.20
CA TYR A 198 -11.40 1.17 5.21
C TYR A 198 -12.15 2.25 5.99
N THR A 199 -13.45 2.04 6.19
CA THR A 199 -14.32 2.99 6.90
C THR A 199 -14.96 2.31 8.10
N GLN A 200 -14.86 2.96 9.25
CA GLN A 200 -15.53 2.56 10.48
C GLN A 200 -16.34 3.73 11.04
N GLN A 201 -17.35 3.39 11.85
CA GLN A 201 -18.09 4.38 12.62
C GLN A 201 -17.36 4.63 13.94
N ILE A 202 -17.11 5.89 14.23
CA ILE A 202 -16.57 6.35 15.50
C ILE A 202 -17.63 7.12 16.27
N GLU A 203 -17.79 6.78 17.55
CA GLU A 203 -18.61 7.54 18.48
C GLU A 203 -17.71 8.36 19.40
N TYR A 204 -18.07 9.63 19.56
CA TYR A 204 -17.38 10.55 20.45
C TYR A 204 -18.04 10.54 21.83
N SER A 205 -17.27 10.23 22.87
CA SER A 205 -17.76 10.38 24.25
C SER A 205 -17.84 11.85 24.70
N ASP A 206 -18.79 12.14 25.59
CA ASP A 206 -19.22 13.50 25.94
C ASP A 206 -18.14 14.39 26.61
N GLU A 207 -17.14 13.82 27.28
CA GLU A 207 -16.23 14.58 28.16
C GLU A 207 -14.75 14.60 27.73
N SER A 208 -14.24 13.56 27.05
CA SER A 208 -12.81 13.48 26.68
C SER A 208 -12.57 13.13 25.20
N CYS A 209 -13.63 13.03 24.39
CA CYS A 209 -13.53 12.54 23.01
C CYS A 209 -12.85 11.16 22.92
N GLU A 210 -13.00 10.34 23.96
CA GLU A 210 -12.57 8.94 23.92
C GLU A 210 -13.36 8.24 22.82
N LEU A 211 -12.65 7.55 21.93
CA LEU A 211 -13.26 6.80 20.86
C LEU A 211 -13.89 5.53 21.41
N ALA A 212 -15.17 5.33 21.13
CA ALA A 212 -15.78 4.02 21.12
C ALA A 212 -16.00 3.62 19.66
N ILE A 213 -15.47 2.46 19.27
CA ILE A 213 -15.77 1.88 17.96
C ILE A 213 -17.18 1.33 18.02
N VAL A 214 -18.06 1.85 17.17
CA VAL A 214 -19.39 1.27 17.01
C VAL A 214 -19.21 0.07 16.08
N GLU A 215 -19.29 -1.15 16.63
CA GLU A 215 -19.16 -2.39 15.84
C GLU A 215 -19.99 -2.31 14.55
N SER A 216 -19.28 -2.12 13.44
CA SER A 216 -19.83 -2.09 12.10
C SER A 216 -19.17 -3.23 11.37
N GLY A 217 -19.92 -4.30 11.08
CA GLY A 217 -19.41 -5.47 10.36
C GLY A 217 -18.80 -5.09 9.00
N PRO A 218 -17.96 -5.97 8.41
CA PRO A 218 -17.14 -5.65 7.24
C PRO A 218 -18.01 -5.10 6.10
N GLY A 219 -17.91 -3.80 5.85
CA GLY A 219 -18.63 -3.11 4.79
C GLY A 219 -17.98 -3.40 3.45
N GLU A 220 -18.79 -3.82 2.47
CA GLU A 220 -18.38 -4.11 1.10
C GLU A 220 -17.51 -3.00 0.50
N SER A 221 -16.32 -3.40 0.00
CA SER A 221 -15.52 -2.59 -0.91
C SER A 221 -16.34 -2.30 -2.18
N THR A 222 -16.87 -1.08 -2.32
CA THR A 222 -17.42 -0.63 -3.60
C THR A 222 -16.28 -0.32 -4.56
N ALA A 223 -15.87 -1.30 -5.36
CA ALA A 223 -15.15 -1.04 -6.60
C ALA A 223 -16.08 -0.29 -7.55
N ALA A 224 -15.84 1.01 -7.73
CA ALA A 224 -16.53 1.80 -8.74
C ALA A 224 -15.93 1.47 -10.12
N GLY A 225 -16.45 0.40 -10.75
CA GLY A 225 -16.29 0.17 -12.17
C GLY A 225 -17.10 1.19 -12.96
N GLY A 226 -16.43 2.17 -13.56
CA GLY A 226 -17.05 3.15 -14.45
C GLY A 226 -17.13 2.61 -15.88
N GLU A 227 -18.32 2.17 -16.29
CA GLU A 227 -18.68 2.08 -17.71
C GLU A 227 -19.13 3.47 -18.21
N ASN A 228 -18.44 3.98 -19.24
CA ASN A 228 -19.03 4.68 -20.40
C ASN A 228 -18.00 4.92 -21.50
#